data_AF-A0A9Q3VL20-F1
#
_entry.id   AF-A0A9Q3VL20-F1
#
_cell.length_a   1.000
_cell.length_b   1.000
_cell.length_c   1.000
_cell.angle_alpha   90.00
_cell.angle_beta   90.00
_cell.angle_gamma   90.00
#
_symmetry.space_group_name_H-M   'P 1'
#
loop_
_entity.id
_entity.type
_entity.pdbx_description
1 polymer ?
#
loop_
_entity_poly.entity_id
_entity_poly.type
_entity_poly.pdbx_seq_one_letter_code
_entity_poly.pdbx_strand_id
1 'polypeptide(L)'
;MSERRARPASKDARKSVWRRAPAPPQPPASDTAPPQADPAPEPSEVASVVQAALYRDGVRVSAPATLAETFRELREQPSGMAWIGLARPTEGELLSLAAEFDLHPLSVEDAMEAHQRPKLERYGDTLFVVLRAARYLDAAEEVDFGELHVFVGPDFVITVRHGDAPDLSAVRHRMEESPELLKLGPEAVLYAILDAVVDGYAPVVAGVQNDIDEIETEVFRGDPEVSRRIYELSREMVEFQRATRPLVGMLHGLIAGFSKYGTDDELQRHLRDVADHVTHTSERVDGFRQALTDILTVNATLVTQQQNAEMRALAEAGFEQNEEIKRISSWAAILFAPTLVGTIYGMNFTHMPELTWSFGYPFAIGLMAVVCVSLYMVFKRRDWL
;
A
#
# COMPACT_ATOMS: atom_id res chain seq x y z
N MET A 1 28.60 66.94 -1.19
CA MET A 1 28.87 66.15 0.03
C MET A 1 28.46 64.71 -0.26
N SER A 2 29.23 63.74 0.26
CA SER A 2 29.08 62.26 0.10
C SER A 2 29.50 61.67 -1.24
N GLU A 3 30.01 60.44 -1.33
CA GLU A 3 31.19 59.80 -0.75
C GLU A 3 31.48 58.56 -1.63
N ARG A 4 32.79 58.30 -1.85
CA ARG A 4 33.49 57.03 -2.21
C ARG A 4 32.80 55.90 -3.01
N ARG A 5 33.45 55.57 -4.13
CA ARG A 5 33.32 54.40 -5.02
C ARG A 5 33.50 53.03 -4.33
N ALA A 6 32.69 52.05 -4.75
CA ALA A 6 33.03 50.62 -4.79
C ALA A 6 32.63 50.01 -6.14
N ARG A 7 33.50 49.15 -6.70
CA ARG A 7 33.33 48.39 -7.95
C ARG A 7 32.68 47.01 -7.67
N PRO A 8 31.97 46.41 -8.64
CA PRO A 8 31.30 45.13 -8.47
C PRO A 8 32.20 43.93 -8.80
N ALA A 9 31.92 42.80 -8.16
CA ALA A 9 32.57 41.50 -8.33
C ALA A 9 31.89 40.65 -9.43
N SER A 10 32.70 39.95 -10.23
CA SER A 10 32.27 38.97 -11.22
C SER A 10 31.97 37.62 -10.60
N LYS A 11 30.92 36.96 -11.09
CA LYS A 11 30.56 35.56 -10.78
C LYS A 11 31.49 34.60 -11.53
N ASP A 12 32.22 33.79 -10.78
CA ASP A 12 32.89 32.59 -11.27
C ASP A 12 32.05 31.37 -10.92
N ALA A 13 31.75 30.56 -11.93
CA ALA A 13 31.14 29.24 -11.80
C ALA A 13 32.16 28.26 -11.17
N ARG A 14 31.83 27.69 -10.01
CA ARG A 14 32.60 26.58 -9.43
C ARG A 14 31.70 25.38 -9.17
N LYS A 15 32.01 24.30 -9.88
CA LYS A 15 31.61 22.91 -9.59
C LYS A 15 31.99 22.57 -8.15
N SER A 16 31.02 22.30 -7.28
CA SER A 16 31.28 21.73 -5.95
C SER A 16 31.10 20.21 -6.00
N VAL A 17 32.22 19.52 -6.22
CA VAL A 17 32.38 18.10 -5.92
C VAL A 17 32.36 17.97 -4.39
N TRP A 18 31.42 17.20 -3.85
CA TRP A 18 31.42 16.84 -2.43
C TRP A 18 32.67 16.00 -2.10
N ARG A 19 33.70 16.64 -1.55
CA ARG A 19 34.82 15.94 -0.90
C ARG A 19 34.39 15.54 0.51
N ARG A 20 34.40 14.24 0.81
CA ARG A 20 34.34 13.73 2.19
C ARG A 20 35.51 14.29 2.99
N ALA A 21 35.23 14.84 4.17
CA ALA A 21 36.25 15.17 5.15
C ALA A 21 36.84 13.88 5.75
N PRO A 22 38.16 13.80 6.01
CA PRO A 22 38.73 12.68 6.77
C PRO A 22 38.30 12.78 8.24
N ALA A 23 37.92 11.64 8.81
CA ALA A 23 37.54 11.52 10.21
C ALA A 23 38.71 11.87 11.16
N PRO A 24 38.45 12.43 12.35
CA PRO A 24 39.49 12.66 13.34
C PRO A 24 40.06 11.34 13.90
N PRO A 25 41.33 11.31 14.33
CA PRO A 25 41.97 10.09 14.83
C PRO A 25 41.35 9.63 16.15
N GLN A 26 41.06 8.33 16.26
CA GLN A 26 40.58 7.67 17.47
C GLN A 26 41.65 7.67 18.58
N PRO A 27 41.28 7.89 19.86
CA PRO A 27 42.18 7.69 20.99
C PRO A 27 42.48 6.20 21.21
N PRO A 28 43.62 5.85 21.85
CA PRO A 28 44.05 4.46 22.01
C PRO A 28 43.06 3.64 22.85
N ALA A 29 42.83 2.41 22.43
CA ALA A 29 41.91 1.47 23.05
C ALA A 29 42.30 1.15 24.50
N SER A 30 41.41 1.45 25.43
CA SER A 30 41.44 0.92 26.79
C SER A 30 40.83 -0.48 26.80
N ASP A 31 41.62 -1.48 27.21
CA ASP A 31 41.19 -2.85 27.51
C ASP A 31 40.21 -2.84 28.69
N THR A 32 38.92 -2.71 28.38
CA THR A 32 37.84 -3.10 29.30
C THR A 32 36.74 -3.72 28.45
N ALA A 33 36.57 -5.04 28.57
CA ALA A 33 35.48 -5.77 27.95
C ALA A 33 34.12 -5.15 28.36
N PRO A 34 33.16 -4.99 27.43
CA PRO A 34 31.82 -4.58 27.80
C PRO A 34 31.18 -5.66 28.68
N PRO A 35 30.34 -5.31 29.67
CA PRO A 35 29.52 -6.30 30.34
C PRO A 35 28.66 -7.00 29.27
N GLN A 36 28.68 -8.33 29.27
CA GLN A 36 27.77 -9.13 28.47
C GLN A 36 26.34 -8.63 28.75
N ALA A 37 25.71 -8.07 27.72
CA ALA A 37 24.28 -7.82 27.78
C ALA A 37 23.61 -9.17 27.99
N ASP A 38 22.79 -9.28 29.04
CA ASP A 38 21.89 -10.41 29.21
C ASP A 38 21.16 -10.65 27.89
N PRO A 39 21.01 -11.93 27.45
CA PRO A 39 20.22 -12.21 26.27
C PRO A 39 18.83 -11.59 26.48
N ALA A 40 18.39 -10.83 25.48
CA ALA A 40 17.02 -10.32 25.44
C ALA A 40 16.08 -11.50 25.74
N PRO A 41 15.06 -11.32 26.61
CA PRO A 41 14.13 -12.39 26.90
C PRO A 41 13.54 -12.88 25.58
N GLU A 42 13.65 -14.18 25.33
CA GLU A 42 12.94 -14.83 24.22
C GLU A 42 11.47 -14.40 24.29
N PRO A 43 10.81 -14.16 23.14
CA PRO A 43 9.39 -13.81 23.15
C PRO A 43 8.64 -14.88 23.92
N SER A 44 8.04 -14.48 25.05
CA SER A 44 7.27 -15.37 25.91
C SER A 44 6.30 -16.17 25.04
N GLU A 45 6.42 -17.50 25.05
CA GLU A 45 5.43 -18.42 24.47
C GLU A 45 4.05 -17.98 24.96
N VAL A 46 3.29 -17.35 24.08
CA VAL A 46 1.93 -16.95 24.43
C VAL A 46 1.15 -18.25 24.56
N ALA A 47 0.75 -18.60 25.77
CA ALA A 47 0.05 -19.85 26.06
C ALA A 47 -1.13 -20.05 25.09
N SER A 48 -1.17 -21.21 24.44
CA SER A 48 -2.29 -21.64 23.62
C SER A 48 -3.58 -21.60 24.46
N VAL A 49 -4.61 -20.93 23.94
CA VAL A 49 -5.92 -20.90 24.59
C VAL A 49 -6.75 -22.03 24.00
N VAL A 50 -6.98 -23.06 24.81
CA VAL A 50 -7.86 -24.17 24.47
C VAL A 50 -9.23 -23.93 25.10
N GLN A 51 -10.26 -23.84 24.28
CA GLN A 51 -11.66 -23.79 24.72
C GLN A 51 -12.41 -24.99 24.15
N ALA A 52 -12.79 -25.93 25.03
CA ALA A 52 -13.56 -27.11 24.67
C ALA A 52 -14.96 -27.07 25.30
N ALA A 53 -15.95 -27.55 24.56
CA ALA A 53 -17.28 -27.82 25.08
C ALA A 53 -17.90 -29.02 24.38
N LEU A 54 -18.69 -29.79 25.14
CA LEU A 54 -19.48 -30.89 24.62
C LEU A 54 -20.94 -30.48 24.56
N TYR A 55 -21.60 -30.88 23.48
CA TYR A 55 -22.99 -30.60 23.20
C TYR A 55 -23.76 -31.90 23.00
N ARG A 56 -25.03 -31.91 23.37
CA ARG A 56 -25.97 -33.01 23.10
C ARG A 56 -27.32 -32.41 22.80
N ASP A 57 -27.93 -32.84 21.69
CA ASP A 57 -29.22 -32.32 21.23
C ASP A 57 -29.26 -30.76 21.19
N GLY A 58 -28.14 -30.15 20.80
CA GLY A 58 -28.00 -28.69 20.71
C GLY A 58 -27.75 -27.95 22.04
N VAL A 59 -27.63 -28.66 23.17
CA VAL A 59 -27.40 -28.06 24.49
C VAL A 59 -26.00 -28.39 25.00
N ARG A 60 -25.31 -27.39 25.56
CA ARG A 60 -24.00 -27.60 26.20
C ARG A 60 -24.15 -28.44 27.47
N VAL A 61 -23.48 -29.58 27.50
CA VAL A 61 -23.52 -30.52 28.63
C VAL A 61 -22.26 -30.50 29.48
N SER A 62 -21.12 -30.13 28.91
CA SER A 62 -19.85 -30.06 29.62
C SER A 62 -18.89 -29.03 29.00
N ALA A 63 -17.90 -28.62 29.77
CA ALA A 63 -16.86 -27.67 29.41
C ALA A 63 -15.50 -28.12 29.98
N PRO A 64 -14.90 -29.20 29.44
CA PRO A 64 -13.67 -29.76 30.00
C PRO A 64 -12.51 -28.78 29.92
N ALA A 65 -11.61 -28.82 30.91
CA ALA A 65 -10.48 -27.91 30.99
C ALA A 65 -9.30 -28.35 30.11
N THR A 66 -9.26 -29.61 29.72
CA THR A 66 -8.17 -30.20 28.93
C THR A 66 -8.67 -30.99 27.73
N LEU A 67 -7.82 -31.13 26.71
CA LEU A 67 -8.09 -31.99 25.56
C LEU A 67 -8.31 -33.45 26.01
N ALA A 68 -7.47 -33.96 26.92
CA ALA A 68 -7.57 -35.30 27.48
C ALA A 68 -8.94 -35.60 28.14
N GLU A 69 -9.49 -34.65 28.90
CA GLU A 69 -10.84 -34.78 29.47
C GLU A 69 -11.91 -34.73 28.39
N THR A 70 -11.76 -33.85 27.40
CA THR A 70 -12.68 -33.73 26.26
C THR A 70 -12.83 -35.06 25.52
N PHE A 71 -11.73 -35.74 25.22
CA PHE A 71 -11.76 -37.05 24.56
C PHE A 71 -12.46 -38.12 25.39
N ARG A 72 -12.18 -38.15 26.69
CA ARG A 72 -12.76 -39.14 27.61
C ARG A 72 -14.27 -38.97 27.69
N GLU A 73 -14.72 -37.74 27.90
CA GLU A 73 -16.16 -37.43 28.02
C GLU A 73 -16.92 -37.62 26.71
N LEU A 74 -16.28 -37.35 25.55
CA LEU A 74 -16.91 -37.57 24.25
C LEU A 74 -17.15 -39.07 23.99
N ARG A 75 -16.16 -39.92 24.29
CA ARG A 75 -16.30 -41.39 24.15
C ARG A 75 -17.37 -41.98 25.07
N GLU A 76 -17.63 -41.36 26.21
CA GLU A 76 -18.70 -41.74 27.13
C GLU A 76 -20.10 -41.26 26.66
N GLN A 77 -20.17 -40.43 25.62
CA GLN A 77 -21.39 -39.81 25.10
C GLN A 77 -21.58 -40.10 23.59
N PRO A 78 -22.18 -41.25 23.21
CA PRO A 78 -22.28 -41.70 21.81
C PRO A 78 -23.10 -40.81 20.86
N SER A 79 -23.79 -39.78 21.39
CA SER A 79 -24.59 -38.81 20.64
C SER A 79 -24.15 -37.36 20.91
N GLY A 80 -22.99 -37.19 21.56
CA GLY A 80 -22.41 -35.90 21.84
C GLY A 80 -21.61 -35.36 20.65
N MET A 81 -21.44 -34.04 20.61
CA MET A 81 -20.52 -33.36 19.71
C MET A 81 -19.52 -32.54 20.51
N ALA A 82 -18.22 -32.68 20.24
CA ALA A 82 -17.20 -31.81 20.79
C ALA A 82 -16.92 -30.61 19.87
N TRP A 83 -16.93 -29.39 20.40
CA TRP A 83 -16.43 -28.22 19.67
C TRP A 83 -15.25 -27.62 20.42
N ILE A 84 -14.06 -27.79 19.84
CA ILE A 84 -12.76 -27.42 20.38
C ILE A 84 -12.22 -26.23 19.60
N GLY A 85 -11.81 -25.18 20.30
CA GLY A 85 -11.10 -24.04 19.73
C GLY A 85 -9.70 -23.93 20.29
N LEU A 86 -8.74 -23.72 19.40
CA LEU A 86 -7.34 -23.44 19.72
C LEU A 86 -6.95 -22.10 19.11
N ALA A 87 -6.30 -21.25 19.91
CA ALA A 87 -5.68 -20.02 19.45
C ALA A 87 -4.16 -20.15 19.50
N ARG A 88 -3.50 -20.09 18.33
CA ARG A 88 -2.04 -20.31 18.17
C ARG A 88 -1.55 -21.57 18.91
N PRO A 89 -2.03 -22.76 18.52
CA PRO A 89 -1.66 -23.99 19.20
C PRO A 89 -0.18 -24.32 19.03
N THR A 90 0.36 -25.03 20.02
CA THR A 90 1.66 -25.66 19.91
C THR A 90 1.59 -26.90 19.01
N GLU A 91 2.72 -27.31 18.44
CA GLU A 91 2.83 -28.55 17.66
C GLU A 91 2.34 -29.77 18.45
N GLY A 92 2.67 -29.85 19.75
CA GLY A 92 2.24 -30.95 20.61
C GLY A 92 0.72 -31.05 20.77
N GLU A 93 0.02 -29.92 20.84
CA GLU A 93 -1.45 -29.90 20.92
C GLU A 93 -2.11 -30.36 19.62
N LEU A 94 -1.60 -29.90 18.47
CA LEU A 94 -2.09 -30.33 17.16
C LEU A 94 -1.84 -31.82 16.90
N LEU A 95 -0.66 -32.33 17.24
CA LEU A 95 -0.34 -33.75 17.13
C LEU A 95 -1.21 -34.61 18.07
N SER A 96 -1.53 -34.12 19.27
CA SER A 96 -2.45 -34.81 20.18
C SER A 96 -3.87 -34.89 19.61
N LEU A 97 -4.36 -33.81 18.98
CA LEU A 97 -5.67 -33.82 18.30
C LEU A 97 -5.66 -34.75 17.09
N ALA A 98 -4.57 -34.74 16.32
CA ALA A 98 -4.41 -35.60 15.16
C ALA A 98 -4.51 -37.09 15.51
N ALA A 99 -3.85 -37.52 16.59
CA ALA A 99 -3.88 -38.90 17.04
C ALA A 99 -5.25 -39.36 17.55
N GLU A 100 -5.98 -38.48 18.24
CA GLU A 100 -7.25 -38.85 18.90
C GLU A 100 -8.47 -38.73 17.99
N PHE A 101 -8.45 -37.80 17.04
CA PHE A 101 -9.53 -37.58 16.06
C PHE A 101 -9.23 -38.14 14.67
N ASP A 102 -8.12 -38.89 14.50
CA ASP A 102 -7.67 -39.47 13.23
C ASP A 102 -7.57 -38.40 12.11
N LEU A 103 -6.97 -37.24 12.44
CA LEU A 103 -6.80 -36.16 11.46
C LEU A 103 -5.69 -36.53 10.47
N HIS A 104 -5.94 -36.24 9.19
CA HIS A 104 -5.00 -36.60 8.14
C HIS A 104 -3.67 -35.82 8.29
N PRO A 105 -2.49 -36.47 8.19
CA PRO A 105 -1.20 -35.81 8.43
C PRO A 105 -0.98 -34.52 7.63
N LEU A 106 -1.36 -34.51 6.34
CA LEU A 106 -1.22 -33.32 5.49
C LEU A 106 -2.05 -32.12 5.99
N SER A 107 -3.26 -32.37 6.51
CA SER A 107 -4.11 -31.29 7.04
C SER A 107 -3.59 -30.74 8.38
N VAL A 108 -2.86 -31.55 9.14
CA VAL A 108 -2.21 -31.15 10.39
C VAL A 108 -0.96 -30.31 10.08
N GLU A 109 -0.17 -30.72 9.09
CA GLU A 109 0.98 -29.96 8.59
C GLU A 109 0.54 -28.57 8.10
N ASP A 110 -0.52 -28.51 7.30
CA ASP A 110 -1.11 -27.23 6.87
C ASP A 110 -1.54 -26.35 8.06
N ALA A 111 -2.17 -26.95 9.08
CA ALA A 111 -2.59 -26.24 10.29
C ALA A 111 -1.42 -25.76 11.16
N MET A 112 -0.24 -26.36 11.03
CA MET A 112 0.99 -25.94 11.70
C MET A 112 1.69 -24.81 10.93
N GLU A 113 1.88 -24.95 9.62
CA GLU A 113 2.60 -23.96 8.81
C GLU A 113 1.82 -22.65 8.60
N ALA A 114 0.48 -22.73 8.66
CA ALA A 114 -0.42 -21.65 8.28
C ALA A 114 -0.15 -21.15 6.85
N HIS A 115 -0.50 -19.90 6.54
CA HIS A 115 -0.31 -19.25 5.24
C HIS A 115 -1.04 -19.95 4.08
N GLN A 116 -2.10 -20.67 4.41
CA GLN A 116 -2.87 -21.42 3.43
C GLN A 116 -3.87 -20.49 2.72
N ARG A 117 -4.13 -20.80 1.45
CA ARG A 117 -5.27 -20.21 0.74
C ARG A 117 -6.55 -20.90 1.22
N PRO A 118 -7.69 -20.20 1.18
CA PRO A 118 -8.94 -20.85 1.49
C PRO A 118 -9.17 -22.05 0.59
N LYS A 119 -9.47 -23.19 1.22
CA LYS A 119 -9.65 -24.47 0.55
C LYS A 119 -10.59 -25.36 1.35
N LEU A 120 -11.14 -26.36 0.66
CA LEU A 120 -12.02 -27.37 1.23
C LEU A 120 -11.57 -28.74 0.70
N GLU A 121 -11.16 -29.61 1.61
CA GLU A 121 -10.60 -30.92 1.29
C GLU A 121 -11.22 -31.98 2.21
N ARG A 122 -11.59 -33.14 1.64
CA ARG A 122 -12.18 -34.25 2.41
C ARG A 122 -11.17 -35.37 2.55
N TYR A 123 -10.91 -35.78 3.79
CA TYR A 123 -10.05 -36.89 4.16
C TYR A 123 -10.88 -37.93 4.92
N GLY A 124 -11.33 -38.97 4.22
CA GLY A 124 -12.28 -39.93 4.79
C GLY A 124 -13.57 -39.25 5.24
N ASP A 125 -13.87 -39.36 6.52
CA ASP A 125 -15.07 -38.77 7.14
C ASP A 125 -14.84 -37.35 7.68
N THR A 126 -13.59 -36.87 7.67
CA THR A 126 -13.22 -35.53 8.14
C THR A 126 -13.11 -34.55 6.98
N LEU A 127 -13.75 -33.40 7.13
CA LEU A 127 -13.62 -32.26 6.24
C LEU A 127 -12.62 -31.26 6.82
N PHE A 128 -11.61 -30.90 6.05
CA PHE A 128 -10.66 -29.86 6.37
C PHE A 128 -10.99 -28.60 5.56
N VAL A 129 -11.18 -27.48 6.26
CA VAL A 129 -11.55 -26.19 5.67
C VAL A 129 -10.57 -25.14 6.16
N VAL A 130 -9.99 -24.40 5.21
CA VAL A 130 -9.20 -23.20 5.51
C VAL A 130 -10.01 -21.99 5.08
N LEU A 131 -10.09 -21.00 5.96
CA LEU A 131 -10.77 -19.73 5.75
C LEU A 131 -9.81 -18.58 6.06
N ARG A 132 -10.03 -17.44 5.41
CA ARG A 132 -9.33 -16.19 5.71
C ARG A 132 -10.34 -15.14 6.14
N ALA A 133 -10.44 -14.86 7.43
CA ALA A 133 -11.26 -13.77 7.92
C ALA A 133 -10.57 -12.43 7.66
N ALA A 134 -11.35 -11.38 7.45
CA ALA A 134 -10.84 -10.02 7.34
C ALA A 134 -11.53 -9.11 8.37
N ARG A 135 -10.79 -8.12 8.87
CA ARG A 135 -11.34 -7.02 9.66
C ARG A 135 -10.72 -5.71 9.18
N TYR A 136 -11.46 -4.63 9.32
CA TYR A 136 -11.01 -3.31 8.92
C TYR A 136 -10.52 -2.54 10.15
N LEU A 137 -9.34 -1.94 10.05
CA LEU A 137 -8.71 -1.18 11.11
C LEU A 137 -8.83 0.33 10.81
N ASP A 138 -9.95 0.94 11.23
CA ASP A 138 -10.28 2.35 10.92
C ASP A 138 -9.12 3.34 11.16
N ALA A 139 -8.34 3.16 12.24
CA ALA A 139 -7.28 4.10 12.60
C ALA A 139 -6.06 4.06 11.66
N ALA A 140 -5.82 2.91 11.03
CA ALA A 140 -4.72 2.72 10.09
C ALA A 140 -5.21 2.69 8.63
N GLU A 141 -6.52 2.61 8.41
CA GLU A 141 -7.16 2.37 7.11
C GLU A 141 -6.65 1.09 6.44
N GLU A 142 -6.34 0.07 7.24
CA GLU A 142 -5.77 -1.20 6.79
C GLU A 142 -6.75 -2.35 6.94
N VAL A 143 -6.75 -3.26 5.97
CA VAL A 143 -7.42 -4.56 6.10
C VAL A 143 -6.48 -5.59 6.73
N ASP A 144 -6.84 -6.05 7.93
CA ASP A 144 -6.15 -7.13 8.63
C ASP A 144 -6.80 -8.48 8.31
N PHE A 145 -5.98 -9.48 7.98
CA PHE A 145 -6.42 -10.82 7.59
C PHE A 145 -5.99 -11.87 8.61
N GLY A 146 -6.96 -12.60 9.16
CA GLY A 146 -6.75 -13.74 10.04
C GLY A 146 -6.95 -15.06 9.30
N GLU A 147 -6.21 -16.08 9.68
CA GLU A 147 -6.34 -17.43 9.11
C GLU A 147 -7.02 -18.38 10.11
N LEU A 148 -8.04 -19.10 9.63
CA LEU A 148 -8.85 -20.00 10.42
C LEU A 148 -8.91 -21.37 9.73
N HIS A 149 -8.48 -22.39 10.45
CA HIS A 149 -8.53 -23.78 10.02
C HIS A 149 -9.64 -24.49 10.80
N VAL A 150 -10.45 -25.27 10.10
CA VAL A 150 -11.58 -25.98 10.67
C VAL A 150 -11.53 -27.44 10.25
N PHE A 151 -11.51 -28.33 11.22
CA PHE A 151 -11.71 -29.76 11.02
C PHE A 151 -13.13 -30.10 11.45
N VAL A 152 -13.87 -30.77 10.58
CA VAL A 152 -15.26 -31.16 10.82
C VAL A 152 -15.37 -32.65 10.61
N GLY A 153 -15.54 -33.39 11.71
CA GLY A 153 -15.77 -34.82 11.71
C GLY A 153 -17.23 -35.17 12.01
N PRO A 154 -17.53 -36.46 12.23
CA PRO A 154 -18.89 -36.93 12.52
C PRO A 154 -19.47 -36.41 13.84
N ASP A 155 -18.62 -36.25 14.86
CA ASP A 155 -18.99 -35.90 16.24
C ASP A 155 -18.08 -34.79 16.81
N PHE A 156 -17.33 -34.09 15.96
CA PHE A 156 -16.46 -33.02 16.42
C PHE A 156 -16.28 -31.88 15.41
N VAL A 157 -15.99 -30.70 15.96
CA VAL A 157 -15.46 -29.55 15.23
C VAL A 157 -14.23 -29.02 15.97
N ILE A 158 -13.11 -28.91 15.27
CA ILE A 158 -11.88 -28.31 15.80
C ILE A 158 -11.58 -27.06 15.00
N THR A 159 -11.35 -25.96 15.70
CA THR A 159 -10.99 -24.67 15.09
C THR A 159 -9.60 -24.27 15.54
N VAL A 160 -8.72 -23.93 14.60
CA VAL A 160 -7.37 -23.47 14.86
C VAL A 160 -7.23 -22.07 14.28
N ARG A 161 -7.02 -21.09 15.15
CA ARG A 161 -6.92 -19.68 14.78
C ARG A 161 -5.48 -19.19 14.79
N HIS A 162 -5.07 -18.65 13.66
CA HIS A 162 -3.83 -17.91 13.44
C HIS A 162 -4.17 -16.44 13.18
N GLY A 163 -4.53 -15.72 14.25
CA GLY A 163 -4.93 -14.31 14.21
C GLY A 163 -6.07 -13.97 15.16
N ASP A 164 -6.41 -12.68 15.22
CA ASP A 164 -7.42 -12.16 16.14
C ASP A 164 -8.86 -12.27 15.61
N ALA A 165 -9.03 -12.47 14.29
CA ALA A 165 -10.32 -12.62 13.63
C ALA A 165 -10.51 -14.02 13.02
N PRO A 166 -11.73 -14.57 12.98
CA PRO A 166 -12.97 -14.03 13.58
C PRO A 166 -13.04 -14.35 15.09
N ASP A 167 -13.89 -13.62 15.83
CA ASP A 167 -14.21 -13.97 17.22
C ASP A 167 -15.17 -15.17 17.26
N LEU A 168 -14.59 -16.37 17.32
CA LEU A 168 -15.35 -17.61 17.43
C LEU A 168 -16.12 -17.77 18.75
N SER A 169 -15.81 -16.96 19.78
CA SER A 169 -16.57 -17.01 21.02
C SER A 169 -17.99 -16.44 20.83
N ALA A 170 -18.13 -15.36 20.05
CA ALA A 170 -19.42 -14.81 19.64
C ALA A 170 -20.21 -15.80 18.78
N VAL A 171 -19.54 -16.49 17.85
CA VAL A 171 -20.19 -17.54 17.01
C VAL A 171 -20.73 -18.67 17.90
N ARG A 172 -19.92 -19.13 18.87
CA ARG A 172 -20.34 -20.15 19.82
C ARG A 172 -21.53 -19.71 20.67
N HIS A 173 -21.49 -18.48 21.19
CA HIS A 173 -22.58 -17.95 21.99
C HIS A 173 -23.90 -17.90 21.20
N ARG A 174 -23.86 -17.39 19.97
CA ARG A 174 -25.01 -17.35 19.05
C ARG A 174 -25.58 -18.74 18.75
N MET A 175 -24.71 -19.73 18.57
CA MET A 175 -25.12 -21.13 18.37
C MET A 175 -25.75 -21.73 19.63
N GLU A 176 -25.23 -21.41 20.82
CA GLU A 176 -25.81 -21.84 22.10
C GLU A 176 -27.18 -21.22 22.38
N GLU A 177 -27.44 -20.02 21.87
CA GLU A 177 -28.77 -19.37 21.90
C GLU A 177 -29.77 -19.98 20.90
N SER A 178 -29.28 -20.80 19.95
CA SER A 178 -30.09 -21.49 18.93
C SER A 178 -29.91 -23.02 18.99
N PRO A 179 -30.40 -23.71 20.04
CA PRO A 179 -30.25 -25.17 20.17
C PRO A 179 -30.80 -25.96 18.98
N GLU A 180 -31.85 -25.45 18.33
CA GLU A 180 -32.46 -26.05 17.15
C GLU A 180 -31.53 -26.08 15.92
N LEU A 181 -30.59 -25.15 15.83
CA LEU A 181 -29.55 -25.14 14.80
C LEU A 181 -28.37 -26.01 15.26
N LEU A 182 -27.95 -25.88 16.51
CA LEU A 182 -26.80 -26.62 17.05
C LEU A 182 -27.03 -28.14 17.11
N LYS A 183 -28.29 -28.58 17.27
CA LYS A 183 -28.66 -30.01 17.20
C LYS A 183 -28.48 -30.62 15.81
N LEU A 184 -28.37 -29.80 14.74
CA LEU A 184 -28.09 -30.31 13.39
C LEU A 184 -26.63 -30.81 13.26
N GLY A 185 -25.79 -30.59 14.27
CA GLY A 185 -24.48 -31.22 14.41
C GLY A 185 -23.32 -30.42 13.82
N PRO A 186 -22.17 -31.08 13.53
CA PRO A 186 -20.93 -30.43 13.10
C PRO A 186 -21.07 -29.56 11.85
N GLU A 187 -21.92 -29.97 10.90
CA GLU A 187 -22.18 -29.21 9.67
C GLU A 187 -22.83 -27.85 9.95
N ALA A 188 -23.67 -27.76 10.98
CA ALA A 188 -24.32 -26.52 11.40
C ALA A 188 -23.30 -25.53 12.02
N VAL A 189 -22.34 -26.05 12.77
CA VAL A 189 -21.23 -25.24 13.32
C VAL A 189 -20.33 -24.73 12.19
N LEU A 190 -20.02 -25.57 11.19
CA LEU A 190 -19.27 -25.13 10.01
C LEU A 190 -19.99 -24.00 9.27
N TYR A 191 -21.30 -24.14 9.04
CA TYR A 191 -22.12 -23.07 8.49
C TYR A 191 -21.99 -21.78 9.31
N ALA A 192 -22.17 -21.85 10.63
CA ALA A 192 -22.12 -20.66 11.48
C ALA A 192 -20.75 -19.97 11.49
N ILE A 193 -19.67 -20.73 11.30
CA ILE A 193 -18.31 -20.21 11.13
C ILE A 193 -18.16 -19.53 9.76
N LEU A 194 -18.62 -20.17 8.68
CA LEU A 194 -18.57 -19.60 7.32
C LEU A 194 -19.36 -18.30 7.25
N ASP A 195 -20.58 -18.30 7.80
CA ASP A 195 -21.45 -17.14 7.95
C ASP A 195 -20.73 -15.99 8.66
N ALA A 196 -20.15 -16.25 9.84
CA ALA A 196 -19.43 -15.22 10.58
C ALA A 196 -18.20 -14.66 9.84
N VAL A 197 -17.48 -15.49 9.09
CA VAL A 197 -16.35 -15.04 8.26
C VAL A 197 -16.85 -14.14 7.11
N VAL A 198 -17.93 -14.53 6.44
CA VAL A 198 -18.49 -13.77 5.32
C VAL A 198 -19.14 -12.46 5.80
N ASP A 199 -19.88 -12.48 6.90
CA ASP A 199 -20.43 -11.28 7.53
C ASP A 199 -19.34 -10.29 7.95
N GLY A 200 -18.19 -10.80 8.41
CA GLY A 200 -17.02 -10.01 8.75
C GLY A 200 -16.45 -9.21 7.57
N TYR A 201 -16.74 -9.58 6.32
CA TYR A 201 -16.32 -8.84 5.14
C TYR A 201 -17.15 -7.57 4.90
N ALA A 202 -18.39 -7.48 5.37
CA ALA A 202 -19.26 -6.35 5.07
C ALA A 202 -18.72 -5.01 5.64
N PRO A 203 -18.25 -4.93 6.90
CA PRO A 203 -17.58 -3.73 7.42
C PRO A 203 -16.32 -3.36 6.62
N VAL A 204 -15.53 -4.35 6.19
CA VAL A 204 -14.32 -4.13 5.40
C VAL A 204 -14.63 -3.49 4.06
N VAL A 205 -15.63 -4.04 3.37
CA VAL A 205 -16.08 -3.50 2.09
C VAL A 205 -16.63 -2.08 2.24
N ALA A 206 -17.26 -1.75 3.37
CA ALA A 206 -17.74 -0.39 3.65
C ALA A 206 -16.58 0.59 3.93
N GLY A 207 -15.59 0.18 4.73
CA GLY A 207 -14.39 1.00 5.00
C GLY A 207 -13.63 1.31 3.71
N VAL A 208 -13.31 0.28 2.93
CA VAL A 208 -12.59 0.42 1.65
C VAL A 208 -13.35 1.30 0.65
N GLN A 209 -14.68 1.23 0.60
CA GLN A 209 -15.47 2.13 -0.25
C GLN A 209 -15.23 3.59 0.12
N ASN A 210 -15.25 3.90 1.42
CA ASN A 210 -15.01 5.26 1.89
C ASN A 210 -13.58 5.71 1.53
N ASP A 211 -12.58 4.85 1.71
CA ASP A 211 -11.19 5.15 1.35
C ASP A 211 -11.04 5.46 -0.14
N ILE A 212 -11.72 4.71 -1.01
CA ILE A 212 -11.73 4.97 -2.45
C ILE A 212 -12.35 6.34 -2.77
N ASP A 213 -13.48 6.67 -2.14
CA ASP A 213 -14.16 7.96 -2.34
C ASP A 213 -13.28 9.15 -1.89
N GLU A 214 -12.53 8.97 -0.80
CA GLU A 214 -11.55 9.95 -0.32
C GLU A 214 -10.37 10.10 -1.28
N ILE A 215 -9.77 8.99 -1.69
CA ILE A 215 -8.67 8.95 -2.66
C ILE A 215 -9.08 9.64 -3.97
N GLU A 216 -10.29 9.39 -4.48
CA GLU A 216 -10.79 10.04 -5.69
C GLU A 216 -10.77 11.56 -5.53
N THR A 217 -11.20 12.06 -4.38
CA THR A 217 -11.19 13.49 -4.07
C THR A 217 -9.76 14.06 -3.96
N GLU A 218 -8.83 13.31 -3.36
CA GLU A 218 -7.42 13.68 -3.22
C GLU A 218 -6.69 13.78 -4.56
N VAL A 219 -6.98 12.87 -5.50
CA VAL A 219 -6.41 12.92 -6.86
C VAL A 219 -6.75 14.23 -7.56
N PHE A 220 -7.98 14.72 -7.45
CA PHE A 220 -8.36 16.00 -8.05
C PHE A 220 -7.75 17.22 -7.35
N ARG A 221 -7.34 17.09 -6.09
CA ARG A 221 -6.61 18.15 -5.36
C ARG A 221 -5.11 18.19 -5.67
N GLY A 222 -4.57 17.13 -6.29
CA GLY A 222 -3.15 17.01 -6.62
C GLY A 222 -2.28 16.70 -5.41
N ASP A 223 -2.78 15.89 -4.48
CA ASP A 223 -2.00 15.47 -3.30
C ASP A 223 -0.81 14.59 -3.73
N PRO A 224 0.44 14.88 -3.31
CA PRO A 224 1.62 14.11 -3.68
C PRO A 224 1.65 12.67 -3.12
N GLU A 225 0.96 12.39 -2.01
CA GLU A 225 0.99 11.07 -1.36
C GLU A 225 -0.12 10.13 -1.88
N VAL A 226 -1.09 10.65 -2.64
CA VAL A 226 -2.26 9.86 -3.11
C VAL A 226 -1.86 8.61 -3.90
N SER A 227 -0.76 8.68 -4.66
CA SER A 227 -0.27 7.53 -5.44
C SER A 227 0.16 6.36 -4.56
N ARG A 228 0.71 6.67 -3.38
CA ARG A 228 1.14 5.67 -2.41
C ARG A 228 -0.07 5.03 -1.75
N ARG A 229 -1.04 5.84 -1.29
CA ARG A 229 -2.30 5.36 -0.69
C ARG A 229 -3.07 4.45 -1.66
N ILE A 230 -3.16 4.82 -2.94
CA ILE A 230 -3.75 3.98 -3.99
C ILE A 230 -3.03 2.62 -4.09
N TYR A 231 -1.70 2.60 -4.03
CA TYR A 231 -0.92 1.37 -4.15
C TYR A 231 -1.09 0.46 -2.92
N GLU A 232 -1.06 1.02 -1.72
CA GLU A 232 -1.27 0.29 -0.46
C GLU A 232 -2.65 -0.37 -0.45
N LEU A 233 -3.71 0.40 -0.73
CA LEU A 233 -5.07 -0.14 -0.80
C LEU A 233 -5.25 -1.15 -1.95
N SER A 234 -4.60 -0.94 -3.10
CA SER A 234 -4.61 -1.91 -4.21
C SER A 234 -3.99 -3.26 -3.81
N ARG A 235 -2.96 -3.25 -2.97
CA ARG A 235 -2.33 -4.46 -2.46
C ARG A 235 -3.25 -5.19 -1.49
N GLU A 236 -3.95 -4.45 -0.63
CA GLU A 236 -4.96 -5.01 0.28
C GLU A 236 -6.12 -5.64 -0.50
N MET A 237 -6.56 -5.02 -1.60
CA MET A 237 -7.59 -5.61 -2.47
C MET A 237 -7.15 -6.93 -3.09
N VAL A 238 -5.86 -7.10 -3.41
CA VAL A 238 -5.35 -8.39 -3.89
C VAL A 238 -5.41 -9.47 -2.82
N GLU A 239 -5.09 -9.14 -1.57
CA GLU A 239 -5.23 -10.08 -0.45
C GLU A 239 -6.71 -10.39 -0.16
N PHE A 240 -7.58 -9.39 -0.28
CA PHE A 240 -9.03 -9.60 -0.13
C PHE A 240 -9.59 -10.52 -1.24
N GLN A 241 -9.16 -10.35 -2.49
CA GLN A 241 -9.49 -11.26 -3.60
C GLN A 241 -9.02 -12.69 -3.32
N ARG A 242 -7.85 -12.86 -2.69
CA ARG A 242 -7.33 -14.18 -2.30
C ARG A 242 -8.14 -14.83 -1.19
N ALA A 243 -8.79 -14.04 -0.34
CA ALA A 243 -9.68 -14.52 0.71
C ALA A 243 -11.08 -14.89 0.17
N THR A 244 -11.66 -14.08 -0.72
CA THR A 244 -13.07 -14.21 -1.13
C THR A 244 -13.29 -15.12 -2.33
N ARG A 245 -12.44 -15.05 -3.37
CA ARG A 245 -12.66 -15.78 -4.62
C ARG A 245 -12.71 -17.31 -4.46
N PRO A 246 -11.82 -17.95 -3.68
CA PRO A 246 -11.88 -19.41 -3.49
C PRO A 246 -13.13 -19.84 -2.72
N LEU A 247 -13.60 -19.01 -1.78
CA LEU A 247 -14.79 -19.28 -0.95
C LEU A 247 -16.05 -19.49 -1.82
N VAL A 248 -16.20 -18.72 -2.91
CA VAL A 248 -17.34 -18.89 -3.85
C VAL A 248 -17.39 -20.33 -4.38
N GLY A 249 -16.25 -20.86 -4.84
CA GLY A 249 -16.17 -22.24 -5.32
C GLY A 249 -16.36 -23.27 -4.21
N MET A 250 -15.79 -23.01 -3.04
CA MET A 250 -15.92 -23.89 -1.87
C MET A 250 -17.37 -24.04 -1.43
N LEU A 251 -18.11 -22.94 -1.27
CA LEU A 251 -19.51 -22.96 -0.84
C LEU A 251 -20.40 -23.68 -1.85
N HIS A 252 -20.21 -23.45 -3.15
CA HIS A 252 -20.93 -24.21 -4.18
C HIS A 252 -20.64 -25.71 -4.11
N GLY A 253 -19.37 -26.10 -3.90
CA GLY A 253 -18.99 -27.49 -3.71
C GLY A 253 -19.61 -28.10 -2.44
N LEU A 254 -19.68 -27.32 -1.37
CA LEU A 254 -20.26 -27.72 -0.08
C LEU A 254 -21.78 -27.95 -0.20
N ILE A 255 -22.50 -27.02 -0.83
CA ILE A 255 -23.94 -27.12 -1.11
C ILE A 255 -24.23 -28.36 -1.98
N ALA A 256 -23.44 -28.59 -3.03
CA ALA A 256 -23.59 -29.75 -3.90
C ALA A 256 -23.32 -31.07 -3.16
N GLY A 257 -22.33 -31.08 -2.26
CA GLY A 257 -22.04 -32.21 -1.39
C GLY A 257 -23.20 -32.51 -0.43
N PHE A 258 -23.71 -31.50 0.26
CA PHE A 258 -24.79 -31.62 1.24
C PHE A 258 -26.10 -32.17 0.63
N SER A 259 -26.42 -31.75 -0.59
CA SER A 259 -27.54 -32.32 -1.35
C SER A 259 -27.40 -33.83 -1.60
N LYS A 260 -26.16 -34.35 -1.73
CA LYS A 260 -25.88 -35.77 -1.95
C LYS A 260 -25.94 -36.60 -0.66
N TYR A 261 -25.62 -36.01 0.50
CA TYR A 261 -25.54 -36.71 1.78
C TYR A 261 -26.80 -36.59 2.65
N GLY A 262 -27.83 -35.88 2.17
CA GLY A 262 -29.13 -35.80 2.85
C GLY A 262 -29.15 -34.84 4.03
N THR A 263 -28.30 -33.80 3.99
CA THR A 263 -28.28 -32.71 4.99
C THR A 263 -29.62 -31.96 5.00
N ASP A 264 -30.00 -31.41 6.16
CA ASP A 264 -31.24 -30.67 6.37
C ASP A 264 -31.47 -29.51 5.37
N ASP A 265 -32.68 -29.41 4.82
CA ASP A 265 -33.06 -28.41 3.81
C ASP A 265 -32.95 -26.96 4.30
N GLU A 266 -33.08 -26.72 5.60
CA GLU A 266 -32.86 -25.43 6.23
C GLU A 266 -31.39 -25.04 6.22
N LEU A 267 -30.49 -25.95 6.58
CA LEU A 267 -29.05 -25.70 6.55
C LEU A 267 -28.56 -25.43 5.11
N GLN A 268 -29.12 -26.13 4.12
CA GLN A 268 -28.83 -25.85 2.71
C GLN A 268 -29.31 -24.46 2.26
N ARG A 269 -30.44 -23.97 2.78
CA ARG A 269 -30.92 -22.60 2.50
C ARG A 269 -29.98 -21.56 3.08
N HIS A 270 -29.55 -21.75 4.33
CA HIS A 270 -28.59 -20.88 4.98
C HIS A 270 -27.25 -20.81 4.24
N LEU A 271 -26.71 -21.95 3.78
CA LEU A 271 -25.48 -21.96 3.00
C LEU A 271 -25.59 -21.25 1.64
N ARG A 272 -26.77 -21.30 1.00
CA ARG A 272 -27.01 -20.55 -0.24
C ARG A 272 -26.97 -19.04 -0.02
N ASP A 273 -27.54 -18.57 1.09
CA ASP A 273 -27.46 -17.15 1.47
C ASP A 273 -26.01 -16.69 1.67
N VAL A 274 -25.20 -17.48 2.40
CA VAL A 274 -23.77 -17.21 2.57
C VAL A 274 -23.01 -17.23 1.22
N ALA A 275 -23.39 -18.14 0.30
CA ALA A 275 -22.80 -18.20 -1.03
C ALA A 275 -23.12 -16.96 -1.88
N ASP A 276 -24.35 -16.46 -1.81
CA ASP A 276 -24.76 -15.23 -2.47
C ASP A 276 -24.02 -14.02 -1.88
N HIS A 277 -23.90 -13.93 -0.55
CA HIS A 277 -23.17 -12.86 0.13
C HIS A 277 -21.68 -12.82 -0.23
N VAL A 278 -20.99 -13.98 -0.26
CA VAL A 278 -19.57 -13.98 -0.65
C VAL A 278 -19.38 -13.70 -2.13
N THR A 279 -20.32 -14.10 -2.99
CA THR A 279 -20.29 -13.78 -4.43
C THR A 279 -20.37 -12.27 -4.63
N HIS A 280 -21.37 -11.63 -4.03
CA HIS A 280 -21.52 -10.18 -4.07
C HIS A 280 -20.30 -9.45 -3.49
N THR A 281 -19.75 -9.94 -2.38
CA THR A 281 -18.52 -9.40 -1.78
C THR A 281 -17.34 -9.50 -2.75
N SER A 282 -17.15 -10.66 -3.39
CA SER A 282 -16.08 -10.88 -4.37
C SER A 282 -16.21 -9.94 -5.58
N GLU A 283 -17.44 -9.72 -6.07
CA GLU A 283 -17.71 -8.80 -7.18
C GLU A 283 -17.41 -7.34 -6.81
N ARG A 284 -17.76 -6.91 -5.58
CA ARG A 284 -17.44 -5.57 -5.09
C ARG A 284 -15.92 -5.35 -4.97
N VAL A 285 -15.20 -6.31 -4.40
CA VAL A 285 -13.73 -6.24 -4.30
C VAL A 285 -13.08 -6.17 -5.68
N ASP A 286 -13.61 -6.89 -6.67
CA ASP A 286 -13.16 -6.80 -8.06
C ASP A 286 -13.39 -5.39 -8.64
N GLY A 287 -14.55 -4.79 -8.36
CA GLY A 287 -14.87 -3.41 -8.72
C GLY A 287 -13.94 -2.37 -8.07
N PHE A 288 -13.63 -2.52 -6.79
CA PHE A 288 -12.72 -1.64 -6.05
C PHE A 288 -11.32 -1.63 -6.65
N ARG A 289 -10.77 -2.80 -6.96
CA ARG A 289 -9.47 -2.91 -7.61
C ARG A 289 -9.45 -2.22 -8.98
N GLN A 290 -10.54 -2.36 -9.74
CA GLN A 290 -10.67 -1.67 -11.03
C GLN A 290 -10.72 -0.15 -10.84
N ALA A 291 -11.54 0.35 -9.90
CA ALA A 291 -11.63 1.76 -9.58
C ALA A 291 -10.27 2.35 -9.19
N LEU A 292 -9.52 1.68 -8.31
CA LEU A 292 -8.17 2.11 -7.91
C LEU A 292 -7.19 2.18 -9.09
N THR A 293 -7.28 1.23 -10.04
CA THR A 293 -6.46 1.23 -11.26
C THR A 293 -6.81 2.41 -12.17
N ASP A 294 -8.11 2.70 -12.30
CA ASP A 294 -8.60 3.82 -13.11
C ASP A 294 -8.21 5.17 -12.47
N ILE A 295 -8.35 5.30 -11.16
CA ILE A 295 -7.94 6.48 -10.39
C ILE A 295 -6.43 6.73 -10.52
N LEU A 296 -5.59 5.68 -10.43
CA LEU A 296 -4.15 5.82 -10.64
C LEU A 296 -3.82 6.35 -12.04
N THR A 297 -4.57 5.90 -13.05
CA THR A 297 -4.41 6.34 -14.44
C THR A 297 -4.84 7.80 -14.61
N VAL A 298 -5.95 8.20 -13.97
CA VAL A 298 -6.40 9.60 -13.94
C VAL A 298 -5.37 10.48 -13.26
N ASN A 299 -4.84 10.07 -12.10
CA ASN A 299 -3.80 10.81 -11.39
C ASN A 299 -2.55 11.02 -12.26
N ALA A 300 -2.04 9.97 -12.91
CA ALA A 300 -0.92 10.08 -13.83
C ALA A 300 -1.20 11.05 -15.00
N THR A 301 -2.43 11.07 -15.49
CA THR A 301 -2.87 11.98 -16.55
C THR A 301 -2.90 13.43 -16.05
N LEU A 302 -3.44 13.69 -14.87
CA LEU A 302 -3.49 15.03 -14.26
C LEU A 302 -2.07 15.56 -13.99
N VAL A 303 -1.19 14.75 -13.40
CA VAL A 303 0.22 15.09 -13.18
C VAL A 303 0.91 15.44 -14.51
N THR A 304 0.67 14.66 -15.57
CA THR A 304 1.22 14.94 -16.90
C THR A 304 0.67 16.25 -17.48
N GLN A 305 -0.62 16.53 -17.30
CA GLN A 305 -1.22 17.80 -17.75
C GLN A 305 -0.62 19.01 -17.02
N GLN A 306 -0.43 18.90 -15.69
CA GLN A 306 0.20 19.94 -14.89
C GLN A 306 1.63 20.21 -15.36
N GLN A 307 2.44 19.16 -15.55
CA GLN A 307 3.80 19.29 -16.07
C GLN A 307 3.84 19.94 -17.46
N ASN A 308 2.90 19.59 -18.34
CA ASN A 308 2.79 20.22 -19.66
C ASN A 308 2.40 21.70 -19.58
N ALA A 309 1.52 22.07 -18.65
CA ALA A 309 1.15 23.46 -18.43
C ALA A 309 2.34 24.29 -17.89
N GLU A 310 3.07 23.75 -16.92
CA GLU A 310 4.30 24.37 -16.38
C GLU A 310 5.38 24.52 -17.47
N MET A 311 5.59 23.48 -18.28
CA MET A 311 6.56 23.53 -19.39
C MET A 311 6.19 24.59 -20.42
N ARG A 312 4.89 24.76 -20.73
CA ARG A 312 4.41 25.83 -21.63
C ARG A 312 4.67 27.22 -21.04
N ALA A 313 4.36 27.42 -19.76
CA ALA A 313 4.60 28.68 -19.08
C ALA A 313 6.10 29.04 -19.05
N LEU A 314 6.96 28.06 -18.77
CA LEU A 314 8.42 28.24 -18.81
C LEU A 314 8.92 28.54 -20.22
N ALA A 315 8.36 27.90 -21.25
CA ALA A 315 8.72 28.17 -22.64
C ALA A 315 8.33 29.60 -23.04
N GLU A 316 7.13 30.06 -22.68
CA GLU A 316 6.65 31.43 -22.95
C GLU A 316 7.53 32.48 -22.27
N ALA A 317 7.80 32.32 -20.96
CA ALA A 317 8.72 33.20 -20.24
C ALA A 317 10.15 33.18 -20.84
N GLY A 318 10.59 32.02 -21.33
CA GLY A 318 11.86 31.88 -22.05
C GLY A 318 11.87 32.60 -23.40
N PHE A 319 10.76 32.63 -24.13
CA PHE A 319 10.64 33.41 -25.37
C PHE A 319 10.68 34.92 -25.08
N GLU A 320 9.94 35.39 -24.09
CA GLU A 320 9.96 36.81 -23.68
C GLU A 320 11.37 37.25 -23.26
N GLN A 321 12.04 36.46 -22.43
CA GLN A 321 13.42 36.74 -22.00
C GLN A 321 14.38 36.79 -23.19
N ASN A 322 14.23 35.91 -24.18
CA ASN A 322 15.06 35.92 -25.38
C ASN A 322 14.84 37.19 -26.21
N GLU A 323 13.61 37.68 -26.33
CA GLU A 323 13.32 38.96 -26.99
C GLU A 323 13.95 40.14 -26.25
N GLU A 324 13.91 40.17 -24.92
CA GLU A 324 14.58 41.21 -24.13
C GLU A 324 16.10 41.19 -24.31
N ILE A 325 16.72 40.01 -24.30
CA ILE A 325 18.16 39.85 -24.52
C ILE A 325 18.56 40.36 -25.92
N LYS A 326 17.77 40.06 -26.95
CA LYS A 326 18.00 40.57 -28.31
C LYS A 326 18.00 42.10 -28.30
N ARG A 327 16.99 42.73 -27.69
CA ARG A 327 16.85 44.19 -27.63
C ARG A 327 18.00 44.87 -26.89
N ILE A 328 18.39 44.35 -25.72
CA ILE A 328 19.52 44.88 -24.92
C ILE A 328 20.84 44.74 -25.69
N SER A 329 21.07 43.57 -26.30
CA SER A 329 22.30 43.30 -27.06
C SER A 329 22.41 44.20 -28.29
N SER A 330 21.29 44.45 -28.99
CA SER A 330 21.22 45.39 -30.11
C SER A 330 21.54 46.83 -29.69
N TRP A 331 20.95 47.32 -28.60
CA TRP A 331 21.26 48.66 -28.08
C TRP A 331 22.71 48.79 -27.61
N ALA A 332 23.23 47.76 -26.93
CA ALA A 332 24.62 47.73 -26.50
C ALA A 332 25.57 47.80 -27.72
N ALA A 333 25.33 47.01 -28.77
CA ALA A 333 26.13 47.04 -29.99
C ALA A 333 26.11 48.40 -30.69
N ILE A 334 24.94 49.06 -30.77
CA ILE A 334 24.81 50.42 -31.33
C ILE A 334 25.64 51.44 -30.53
N LEU A 335 25.65 51.35 -29.19
CA LEU A 335 26.38 52.29 -28.33
C LEU A 335 27.89 52.02 -28.29
N PHE A 336 28.32 50.75 -28.36
CA PHE A 336 29.73 50.38 -28.33
C PHE A 336 30.48 50.71 -29.63
N ALA A 337 29.84 50.58 -30.79
CA ALA A 337 30.48 50.82 -32.09
C ALA A 337 31.12 52.22 -32.24
N PRO A 338 30.45 53.35 -31.95
CA PRO A 338 31.07 54.67 -32.00
C PRO A 338 32.14 54.87 -30.91
N THR A 339 32.00 54.19 -29.77
CA THR A 339 33.00 54.23 -28.69
C THR A 339 34.36 53.68 -29.15
N LEU A 340 34.37 52.64 -29.99
CA LEU A 340 35.62 52.12 -30.58
C LEU A 340 36.32 53.19 -31.45
N VAL A 341 35.55 53.89 -32.29
CA VAL A 341 36.07 55.00 -33.12
C VAL A 341 36.63 56.10 -32.22
N GLY A 342 35.88 56.51 -31.19
CA GLY A 342 36.32 57.51 -30.23
C GLY A 342 37.56 57.09 -29.43
N THR A 343 37.69 55.80 -29.12
CA THR A 343 38.86 55.26 -28.39
C THR A 343 40.11 55.30 -29.27
N ILE A 344 40.01 54.93 -30.55
CA ILE A 344 41.13 54.99 -31.51
C ILE A 344 41.59 56.42 -31.72
N TYR A 345 40.65 57.34 -31.99
CA TYR A 345 40.97 58.77 -32.19
C TYR A 345 41.36 59.50 -30.89
N GLY A 346 41.07 58.92 -29.73
CA GLY A 346 41.51 59.43 -28.42
C GLY A 346 42.90 58.97 -27.99
N MET A 347 43.57 58.13 -28.78
CA MET A 347 44.92 57.66 -28.47
C MET A 347 45.97 58.76 -28.73
N ASN A 348 46.97 58.85 -27.86
CA ASN A 348 48.04 59.85 -27.97
C ASN A 348 49.18 59.38 -28.90
N PHE A 349 48.89 59.17 -30.19
CA PHE A 349 49.92 58.84 -31.20
C PHE A 349 50.32 60.06 -32.02
N THR A 350 51.62 60.14 -32.33
CA THR A 350 52.19 61.24 -33.12
C THR A 350 51.97 61.09 -34.63
N HIS A 351 51.82 59.86 -35.14
CA HIS A 351 51.66 59.57 -36.57
C HIS A 351 50.22 59.08 -36.87
N MET A 352 49.25 59.98 -36.79
CA MET A 352 47.87 59.77 -37.24
C MET A 352 47.54 60.82 -38.32
N PRO A 353 47.66 60.49 -39.62
CA PRO A 353 47.48 61.46 -40.71
C PRO A 353 46.08 62.09 -40.72
N GLU A 354 45.09 61.44 -40.12
CA GLU A 354 43.71 61.92 -40.00
C GLU A 354 43.56 63.09 -39.02
N LEU A 355 44.48 63.26 -38.05
CA LEU A 355 44.42 64.34 -37.04
C LEU A 355 44.87 65.70 -37.60
N THR A 356 45.76 65.72 -38.60
CA THR A 356 46.24 66.96 -39.26
C THR A 356 45.32 67.40 -40.40
N TRP A 357 44.34 66.58 -40.77
CA TRP A 357 43.35 66.87 -41.79
C TRP A 357 42.22 67.76 -41.23
N SER A 358 41.96 68.91 -41.85
CA SER A 358 40.93 69.87 -41.40
C SER A 358 39.52 69.28 -41.32
N PHE A 359 39.24 68.20 -42.06
CA PHE A 359 37.97 67.48 -42.01
C PHE A 359 38.02 66.17 -41.20
N GLY A 360 39.13 65.84 -40.55
CA GLY A 360 39.29 64.59 -39.78
C GLY A 360 38.30 64.46 -38.61
N TYR A 361 38.08 65.53 -37.86
CA TYR A 361 37.10 65.55 -36.77
C TYR A 361 35.64 65.42 -37.28
N PRO A 362 35.18 66.23 -38.26
CA PRO A 362 33.88 66.02 -38.91
C PRO A 362 33.73 64.62 -39.53
N PHE A 363 34.79 64.07 -40.12
CA PHE A 363 34.79 62.73 -40.71
C PHE A 363 34.60 61.65 -39.65
N ALA A 364 35.29 61.73 -38.51
CA ALA A 364 35.13 60.78 -37.42
C ALA A 364 33.70 60.80 -36.85
N ILE A 365 33.10 61.98 -36.66
CA ILE A 365 31.69 62.11 -36.25
C ILE A 365 30.76 61.52 -37.31
N GLY A 366 31.00 61.83 -38.59
CA GLY A 366 30.23 61.27 -39.71
C GLY A 366 30.31 59.75 -39.76
N LEU A 367 31.50 59.17 -39.57
CA LEU A 367 31.73 57.74 -39.51
C LEU A 367 30.98 57.09 -38.34
N MET A 368 31.05 57.68 -37.14
CA MET A 368 30.28 57.21 -35.97
C MET A 368 28.77 57.23 -36.24
N ALA A 369 28.26 58.32 -36.83
CA ALA A 369 26.84 58.46 -37.16
C ALA A 369 26.40 57.42 -38.21
N VAL A 370 27.18 57.23 -39.28
CA VAL A 370 26.91 56.23 -40.32
C VAL A 370 26.91 54.80 -39.75
N VAL A 371 27.88 54.47 -38.90
CA VAL A 371 27.95 53.15 -38.23
C VAL A 371 26.75 52.94 -37.29
N CYS A 372 26.36 53.93 -36.48
CA CYS A 372 25.18 53.82 -35.62
C CYS A 372 23.88 53.65 -36.43
N VAL A 373 23.70 54.45 -37.48
CA VAL A 373 22.49 54.42 -38.32
C VAL A 373 22.40 53.09 -39.07
N SER A 374 23.52 52.60 -39.63
CA SER A 374 23.55 51.31 -40.31
C SER A 374 23.21 50.14 -39.37
N LEU A 375 23.77 50.08 -38.17
CA LEU A 375 23.43 49.06 -37.17
C LEU A 375 21.97 49.13 -36.74
N TYR A 376 21.45 50.35 -36.51
CA TYR A 376 20.04 50.55 -36.18
C TYR A 376 19.11 50.05 -37.30
N MET A 377 19.41 50.39 -38.57
CA MET A 377 18.63 49.92 -39.72
C MET A 377 18.68 48.39 -39.86
N VAL A 378 19.84 47.77 -39.67
CA VAL A 378 20.00 46.31 -39.76
C VAL A 378 19.22 45.60 -38.66
N PHE A 379 19.31 46.06 -37.41
CA PHE A 379 18.59 45.46 -36.29
C PHE A 379 17.09 45.69 -36.38
N LYS A 380 16.65 46.89 -36.80
CA LYS A 380 15.23 47.17 -37.03
C LYS A 380 14.63 46.34 -38.16
N ARG A 381 15.39 46.08 -39.23
CA ARG A 381 14.96 45.22 -40.34
C ARG A 381 14.89 43.73 -39.95
N ARG A 382 15.57 43.34 -38.87
CA ARG A 382 15.55 41.97 -38.32
C ARG A 382 14.55 41.81 -37.18
N ASP A 383 13.76 42.83 -36.87
CA ASP A 383 12.85 42.88 -35.73
C ASP A 383 13.55 42.64 -34.38
N TRP A 384 14.81 43.06 -34.24
CA TRP A 384 15.53 43.01 -32.95
C TRP A 384 15.32 44.28 -32.12
N LEU A 385 14.60 45.28 -32.66
CA LEU A 385 14.43 46.62 -32.12
C LEU A 385 13.01 47.15 -32.25
#